data_AF-A0A251RHR3-F1
#
_entry.id   AF-A0A251RHR3-F1
#
_cell.length_a   1.000
_cell.length_b   1.000
_cell.length_c   1.000
_cell.angle_alpha   90.00
_cell.angle_beta   90.00
_cell.angle_gamma   90.00
#
_symmetry.space_group_name_H-M   'P 1'
#
loop_
_entity.id
_entity.type
_entity.pdbx_description
1 polymer ?
#
loop_
_entity_poly.entity_id
_entity_poly.type
_entity_poly.pdbx_seq_one_letter_code
_entity_poly.pdbx_strand_id
1 'polypeptide(L)'
;MESKYIVWFFFFSIATLFTICLCIGNPSARCKENERQALLVFKHDLEDPSNRLLSWAGEGDCCSWFGVVCDNSTGQFKVICLKTFDSI
;
A
#
# COMPACT_ATOMS: atom_id res chain seq x y z
N MET A 1 -11.98 12.93 35.97
CA MET A 1 -11.57 12.77 34.55
C MET A 1 -12.12 13.95 33.79
N GLU A 2 -11.25 14.88 33.40
CA GLU A 2 -11.69 16.19 32.88
C GLU A 2 -12.22 16.09 31.44
N SER A 3 -13.27 16.85 31.14
CA SER A 3 -13.91 16.92 29.80
C SER A 3 -12.91 17.21 28.66
N LYS A 4 -11.84 17.96 28.96
CA LYS A 4 -10.75 18.26 28.01
C LYS A 4 -10.04 17.02 27.48
N TYR A 5 -9.86 15.99 28.30
CA TYR A 5 -9.20 14.73 27.89
C TYR A 5 -10.10 13.88 27.01
N ILE A 6 -11.42 13.95 27.21
CA ILE A 6 -12.41 13.22 26.40
C ILE A 6 -12.43 13.79 24.98
N VAL A 7 -12.47 15.12 24.83
CA VAL A 7 -12.44 15.79 23.53
C VAL A 7 -11.15 15.48 22.77
N TRP A 8 -10.00 15.51 23.46
CA TRP A 8 -8.71 15.15 22.87
C TRP A 8 -8.63 13.68 22.47
N PHE A 9 -9.15 12.78 23.29
CA PHE A 9 -9.19 11.34 22.99
C PHE A 9 -10.00 11.06 21.72
N PHE A 10 -11.18 11.68 21.57
CA PHE A 10 -11.98 11.54 20.36
C PHE A 10 -11.30 12.15 19.13
N PHE A 11 -10.64 13.31 19.27
CA PHE A 11 -9.91 13.94 18.17
C PHE A 11 -8.73 13.08 17.68
N PHE A 12 -7.96 12.49 18.61
CA PHE A 12 -6.85 11.58 18.30
C PHE A 12 -7.35 10.25 17.70
N SER A 13 -8.47 9.73 18.20
CA SER A 13 -9.09 8.51 17.70
C SER A 13 -9.69 8.67 16.29
N ILE A 14 -10.25 9.83 15.95
CA ILE A 14 -10.79 10.10 14.60
C ILE A 14 -9.66 10.36 13.60
N ALA A 15 -8.60 11.05 14.01
CA ALA A 15 -7.41 11.28 13.18
C ALA A 15 -6.70 9.97 12.80
N THR A 16 -6.55 9.04 13.75
CA THR A 16 -5.96 7.72 13.51
C THR A 16 -6.81 6.87 12.55
N LEU A 17 -8.15 6.91 12.68
CA LEU A 17 -9.08 6.27 11.75
C LEU A 17 -8.98 6.81 10.31
N PHE A 18 -8.74 8.11 10.14
CA PHE A 18 -8.51 8.74 8.83
C PHE A 18 -7.16 8.39 8.19
N THR A 19 -6.19 7.97 9.02
CA THR A 19 -4.82 7.64 8.58
C THR A 19 -4.69 6.19 8.12
N ILE A 20 -5.63 5.32 8.51
CA ILE A 20 -5.70 3.93 8.06
C ILE A 20 -6.19 3.94 6.59
N CYS A 21 -5.20 3.95 5.70
CA CYS A 21 -5.30 4.25 4.28
C CYS A 21 -6.35 3.44 3.50
N LEU A 22 -6.97 4.12 2.53
CA LEU A 22 -7.89 3.61 1.51
C LEU A 22 -7.14 2.75 0.47
N CYS A 23 -6.91 1.48 0.76
CA CYS A 23 -6.42 0.51 -0.23
C CYS A 23 -7.43 -0.61 -0.47
N ILE A 24 -8.54 -0.27 -1.13
CA ILE A 24 -9.55 -1.25 -1.57
C ILE A 24 -9.17 -1.70 -2.98
N GLY A 25 -8.48 -2.83 -3.09
CA GLY A 25 -8.19 -3.49 -4.37
C GLY A 25 -9.23 -4.56 -4.70
N ASN A 26 -9.37 -4.87 -5.98
CA ASN A 26 -10.09 -6.03 -6.45
C ASN A 26 -9.16 -7.26 -6.47
N PRO A 27 -9.43 -8.31 -5.66
CA PRO A 27 -8.58 -9.50 -5.60
C PRO A 27 -8.60 -10.34 -6.89
N SER A 28 -9.55 -10.08 -7.79
CA SER A 28 -9.66 -10.74 -9.10
C SER A 28 -8.97 -9.96 -10.22
N ALA A 29 -8.47 -8.75 -9.94
CA ALA A 29 -7.73 -7.97 -10.93
C ALA A 29 -6.38 -8.64 -11.20
N ARG A 30 -6.02 -8.71 -12.48
CA ARG A 30 -4.71 -9.18 -12.91
C ARG A 30 -3.82 -8.02 -13.29
N CYS A 31 -2.53 -8.16 -13.01
CA CYS A 31 -1.50 -7.24 -13.42
C CYS A 31 -1.24 -7.34 -14.92
N LYS A 32 -1.10 -6.19 -15.59
CA LYS A 32 -0.60 -6.16 -16.96
C LYS A 32 0.93 -6.28 -16.95
N GLU A 33 1.50 -6.81 -18.03
CA GLU A 33 2.95 -6.98 -18.13
C GLU A 33 3.71 -5.65 -18.02
N ASN A 34 3.17 -4.55 -18.58
CA ASN A 34 3.79 -3.23 -18.46
C ASN A 34 3.78 -2.68 -17.02
N GLU A 35 2.71 -2.95 -16.23
CA GLU A 35 2.64 -2.60 -14.81
C GLU A 35 3.69 -3.38 -14.01
N ARG A 36 3.80 -4.68 -14.30
CA ARG A 36 4.81 -5.55 -13.69
C ARG A 36 6.23 -5.05 -13.97
N GLN A 37 6.54 -4.74 -15.22
CA GLN A 37 7.86 -4.21 -15.60
C GLN A 37 8.17 -2.88 -14.90
N ALA A 38 7.21 -1.95 -14.85
CA ALA A 38 7.39 -0.68 -14.17
C ALA A 38 7.69 -0.87 -12.66
N LEU A 39 7.01 -1.81 -12.00
CA LEU A 39 7.27 -2.15 -10.60
C LEU A 39 8.66 -2.77 -10.40
N LEU A 40 9.13 -3.61 -11.32
CA LEU A 40 10.47 -4.19 -11.24
C LEU A 40 11.57 -3.15 -11.45
N VAL A 41 11.38 -2.22 -12.37
CA VAL A 41 12.29 -1.05 -12.53
C VAL A 41 12.29 -0.23 -11.25
N PHE A 42 11.10 0.07 -10.69
CA PHE A 42 10.98 0.79 -9.43
C PHE A 42 11.71 0.09 -8.27
N LYS A 43 11.59 -1.24 -8.16
CA LYS A 43 12.34 -2.03 -7.17
C LYS A 43 13.85 -1.93 -7.36
N HIS A 44 14.33 -1.98 -8.61
CA HIS A 44 15.76 -1.90 -8.90
C HIS A 44 16.34 -0.52 -8.51
N ASP A 45 15.57 0.54 -8.73
CA ASP A 45 15.99 1.91 -8.48
C ASP A 45 15.81 2.34 -7.01
N LEU A 46 15.22 1.48 -6.17
CA LEU A 46 14.97 1.74 -4.75
C LEU A 46 15.94 0.93 -3.88
N GLU A 47 16.64 1.63 -2.97
CA GLU A 47 17.39 0.95 -1.90
C GLU A 47 16.40 0.43 -0.84
N ASP A 48 16.28 -0.90 -0.75
CA ASP A 48 15.35 -1.59 0.17
C ASP A 48 16.12 -2.37 1.26
N PRO A 49 16.72 -1.69 2.25
CA PRO A 49 17.49 -2.35 3.31
C PRO A 49 16.61 -3.22 4.22
N SER A 50 15.29 -2.98 4.21
CA SER A 50 14.31 -3.74 5.00
C SER A 50 13.70 -4.91 4.24
N ASN A 51 14.10 -5.15 2.98
CA ASN A 51 13.63 -6.26 2.16
C ASN A 51 12.09 -6.31 2.03
N ARG A 52 11.44 -5.14 2.02
CA ARG A 52 9.96 -5.02 1.91
C ARG A 52 9.46 -5.42 0.52
N LEU A 53 10.30 -5.35 -0.50
CA LEU A 53 9.99 -5.68 -1.89
C LEU A 53 10.43 -7.11 -2.26
N LEU A 54 10.70 -7.99 -1.28
CA LEU A 54 11.10 -9.38 -1.57
C LEU A 54 10.09 -10.14 -2.42
N SER A 55 8.79 -9.93 -2.18
CA SER A 55 7.73 -10.62 -2.92
C SER A 55 7.65 -10.18 -4.39
N TRP A 56 8.28 -9.06 -4.76
CA TRP A 56 8.30 -8.53 -6.12
C TRP A 56 9.31 -9.33 -6.93
N ALA A 57 8.92 -10.55 -7.30
CA ALA A 57 9.80 -11.52 -7.94
C ALA A 57 9.20 -12.01 -9.26
N GLY A 58 10.00 -11.90 -10.33
CA GLY A 58 9.91 -12.72 -11.54
C GLY A 58 8.55 -12.77 -12.25
N GLU A 59 8.34 -13.92 -12.91
CA GLU A 59 7.11 -14.28 -13.61
C GLU A 59 5.97 -14.54 -12.60
N GLY A 60 4.82 -13.90 -12.83
CA GLY A 60 3.66 -14.01 -11.93
C GLY A 60 2.77 -12.77 -11.99
N ASP A 61 1.64 -12.84 -11.29
CA ASP A 61 0.71 -11.72 -11.18
C ASP A 61 1.20 -10.74 -10.11
N CYS A 62 1.52 -9.49 -10.50
CA CYS A 62 2.02 -8.50 -9.55
C CYS A 62 0.99 -8.12 -8.47
N CYS A 63 -0.29 -8.45 -8.67
CA CYS A 63 -1.34 -8.22 -7.68
C CYS A 63 -1.19 -9.07 -6.42
N SER A 64 -0.39 -10.14 -6.44
CA SER A 64 -0.06 -10.91 -5.24
C SER A 64 1.17 -10.37 -4.49
N TRP A 65 1.83 -9.32 -4.99
CA TRP A 65 3.00 -8.76 -4.34
C TRP A 65 2.61 -7.91 -3.12
N PHE A 66 3.42 -7.99 -2.07
CA PHE A 66 3.26 -7.20 -0.86
C PHE A 66 3.28 -5.71 -1.18
N GLY A 67 2.28 -4.98 -0.66
CA GLY A 67 2.12 -3.54 -0.90
C GLY A 67 1.57 -3.17 -2.28
N VAL A 68 1.26 -4.14 -3.14
CA VAL A 68 0.60 -3.89 -4.44
C VAL A 68 -0.89 -4.10 -4.28
N VAL A 69 -1.65 -3.12 -4.77
CA VAL A 69 -3.12 -3.14 -4.74
C VAL A 69 -3.59 -2.98 -6.17
N CYS A 70 -4.38 -3.94 -6.64
CA CYS A 70 -4.88 -3.91 -8.01
C CYS A 70 -6.35 -3.50 -8.07
N ASP A 71 -6.66 -2.51 -8.91
CA ASP A 71 -8.03 -2.23 -9.33
C ASP A 71 -8.22 -2.57 -10.82
N ASN A 72 -9.41 -3.01 -11.19
CA ASN A 72 -9.83 -3.35 -12.55
C ASN A 72 -10.67 -2.23 -13.20
N SER A 73 -11.00 -1.17 -12.45
CA SER A 73 -11.98 -0.16 -12.88
C SER A 73 -11.43 0.89 -13.84
N THR A 74 -10.15 1.22 -13.75
CA THR A 74 -9.52 2.24 -14.60
C THR A 74 -8.22 1.67 -15.13
N GLY A 75 -8.12 1.53 -16.45
CA GLY A 75 -6.93 1.01 -17.13
C GLY A 75 -5.66 1.87 -16.99
N GLN A 76 -5.54 2.70 -15.95
CA GLN A 76 -4.44 3.62 -15.70
C GLN A 76 -4.28 3.90 -14.19
N PHE A 77 -3.09 3.54 -13.71
CA PHE A 77 -2.43 3.89 -12.44
C PHE A 77 -3.09 3.41 -11.14
N LYS A 78 -2.54 2.30 -10.61
CA LYS A 78 -2.76 1.81 -9.26
C LYS A 78 -1.83 2.54 -8.28
N VAL A 79 -2.40 3.10 -7.22
CA VAL A 79 -1.64 3.69 -6.10
C VAL A 79 -0.84 2.58 -5.43
N ILE A 80 0.49 2.70 -5.41
CA ILE A 80 1.37 1.79 -4.66
C ILE A 80 1.29 2.21 -3.20
N CYS A 81 0.56 1.44 -2.39
CA CYS A 81 0.57 1.61 -0.93
C CYS A 81 1.74 0.80 -0.36
N LEU A 82 2.94 1.39 -0.37
CA LEU A 82 4.02 0.92 0.48
C LEU A 82 3.55 1.15 1.92
N LYS A 83 3.17 0.08 2.62
CA LYS A 83 3.04 0.14 4.08
C LYS A 83 4.43 0.40 4.64
N THR A 84 4.80 1.67 4.75
CA THR A 84 5.72 2.09 5.80
C THR A 84 4.96 1.95 7.11
N PHE A 85 4.90 0.72 7.62
CA PHE A 85 4.81 0.58 9.06
C PHE A 85 6.12 1.18 9.57
N ASP A 86 6.04 2.42 10.02
CA ASP A 86 6.91 2.84 11.10
C ASP A 86 6.73 1.82 12.21
N SER A 87 7.84 1.20 12.58
CA SER A 87 7.96 0.41 13.79
C SER A 87 7.45 1.25 14.96
N ILE A 88 6.28 0.92 15.50
CA ILE A 88 5.79 1.29 16.83
C ILE A 88 4.84 0.19 17.31
#